data_AF-A0A942ABS8-F1
#
_entry.id   AF-A0A942ABS8-F1
#
_cell.length_a   1.000
_cell.length_b   1.000
_cell.length_c   1.000
_cell.angle_alpha   90.00
_cell.angle_beta   90.00
_cell.angle_gamma   90.00
#
_symmetry.space_group_name_H-M   'P 1'
#
loop_
_entity.id
_entity.type
_entity.pdbx_description
1 polymer ?
#
loop_
_entity_poly.entity_id
_entity_poly.type
_entity_poly.pdbx_seq_one_letter_code
_entity_poly.pdbx_strand_id
1 'polypeptide(L)'
;MENAKKIYIIISIICVLSIVLGVYAQFFGKRDSKTSDIPTNNTTDENVIENPVQPEKEKTMEELKNEFVKTINNSFNVEEKDISKIERINTEKSIVYIAYSIQQENKFYDIDLNIPMINIKGNIPKEFNKVTQEVFVKKANEVRKNKNNDEKIIYSIDYVGYLNDNILSIIIKSSLKQGNNPQRIIIQTYNYNIETKEKVSLNNIIEQKNINVQELQNKINDVLKSVKKEETILINSGYPVYERNLESEIYKIENITNFFLNEEGKLYIVFAYGNQNFTSEFDIVKYE
;
A
#
# COMPACT_ATOMS: atom_id res chain seq x y z
N MET A 1 -20.06 -16.32 32.76
CA MET A 1 -19.20 -16.04 31.58
C MET A 1 -19.15 -14.56 31.21
N GLU A 2 -20.21 -13.77 31.41
CA GLU A 2 -20.23 -12.35 31.02
C GLU A 2 -19.34 -11.44 31.90
N ASN A 3 -19.32 -11.66 33.22
CA ASN A 3 -18.50 -10.85 34.13
C ASN A 3 -16.99 -11.10 33.99
N ALA A 4 -16.58 -12.32 33.63
CA ALA A 4 -15.18 -12.63 33.35
C ALA A 4 -14.68 -11.91 32.09
N LYS A 5 -15.50 -11.86 31.02
CA LYS A 5 -15.16 -11.12 29.79
C LYS A 5 -15.00 -9.63 30.03
N LYS A 6 -15.85 -9.02 30.89
CA LYS A 6 -15.74 -7.59 31.26
C LYS A 6 -14.44 -7.31 32.05
N ILE A 7 -14.03 -8.21 32.94
CA ILE A 7 -12.76 -8.09 33.68
C ILE A 7 -11.55 -8.18 32.75
N TYR A 8 -11.53 -9.11 31.80
CA TYR A 8 -10.42 -9.23 30.84
C TYR A 8 -10.28 -8.00 29.93
N ILE A 9 -11.40 -7.39 29.52
CA ILE A 9 -11.40 -6.15 28.72
C ILE A 9 -10.81 -5.00 29.53
N ILE A 10 -11.20 -4.84 30.79
CA ILE A 10 -10.68 -3.78 31.67
C ILE A 10 -9.18 -3.96 31.93
N ILE A 11 -8.73 -5.19 32.21
CA ILE A 11 -7.31 -5.50 32.40
C ILE A 11 -6.51 -5.19 31.13
N SER A 12 -7.03 -5.56 29.96
CA SER A 12 -6.39 -5.27 28.68
C SER A 12 -6.24 -3.77 28.44
N ILE A 13 -7.25 -2.96 28.77
CA ILE A 13 -7.20 -1.50 28.61
C ILE A 13 -6.17 -0.89 29.58
N ILE A 14 -6.12 -1.34 30.84
CA ILE A 14 -5.14 -0.87 31.83
C ILE A 14 -3.71 -1.24 31.42
N CYS A 15 -3.50 -2.45 30.87
CA CYS A 15 -2.19 -2.87 30.36
C CYS A 15 -1.73 -1.97 29.21
N VAL A 16 -2.61 -1.67 28.25
CA VAL A 16 -2.28 -0.78 27.13
C VAL A 16 -1.95 0.63 27.63
N LEU A 17 -2.74 1.19 28.57
CA LEU A 17 -2.47 2.51 29.16
C LEU A 17 -1.13 2.54 29.93
N SER A 18 -0.80 1.46 30.63
CA SER A 18 0.45 1.36 31.40
C SER A 18 1.68 1.28 30.50
N ILE A 19 1.58 0.58 29.36
CA ILE A 19 2.65 0.52 28.34
C ILE A 19 2.85 1.90 27.71
N VAL A 20 1.77 2.60 27.37
CA VAL A 20 1.82 3.97 26.80
C VAL A 20 2.47 4.95 27.78
N LEU A 21 2.08 4.92 29.06
CA LEU A 21 2.67 5.76 30.10
C LEU A 21 4.15 5.41 30.38
N GLY A 22 4.50 4.13 30.34
CA GLY A 22 5.89 3.67 30.50
C GLY A 22 6.79 4.16 29.37
N VAL A 23 6.33 4.04 28.11
CA VAL A 23 7.03 4.57 26.93
C VAL A 23 7.16 6.09 27.03
N TYR A 24 6.11 6.79 27.46
CA TYR A 24 6.14 8.24 27.64
C TYR A 24 7.15 8.68 28.71
N ALA A 25 7.14 8.05 29.89
CA ALA A 25 8.07 8.37 30.97
C ALA A 25 9.53 8.06 30.59
N GLN A 26 9.78 7.02 29.79
CA GLN A 26 11.12 6.63 29.37
C GLN A 26 11.69 7.52 28.25
N PHE A 27 10.83 8.04 27.36
CA PHE A 27 11.26 8.95 26.28
C PHE A 27 11.28 10.43 26.68
N PHE A 28 10.38 10.87 27.56
CA PHE A 28 10.21 12.29 27.90
C PHE A 28 10.53 12.65 29.36
N GLY A 29 10.75 11.67 30.24
CA GLY A 29 11.14 11.90 31.62
C GLY A 29 12.63 12.14 31.78
N LYS A 30 13.15 13.29 31.35
CA LYS A 30 14.47 13.76 31.79
C LYS A 30 14.35 14.37 33.19
N ARG A 31 15.11 13.79 34.12
CA ARG A 31 15.40 14.32 35.45
C ARG A 31 16.27 15.57 35.30
N ASP A 32 15.74 16.73 35.65
CA ASP A 32 16.56 17.88 36.00
C ASP A 32 16.36 18.21 37.47
N SER A 33 17.35 17.77 38.27
CA SER A 33 17.59 18.30 39.59
C SER A 33 18.07 19.74 39.47
N LYS A 34 17.30 20.70 39.98
CA LYS A 34 17.68 21.65 41.04
C LYS A 34 16.68 22.80 41.14
N THR A 35 16.23 22.95 42.38
CA THR A 35 15.54 24.03 43.10
C THR A 35 15.78 25.48 42.66
N SER A 36 14.65 26.20 42.64
CA SER A 36 14.35 27.57 43.12
C SER A 36 15.27 28.75 42.76
N ASP A 37 14.70 29.79 42.14
CA ASP A 37 14.23 31.00 42.85
C ASP A 37 13.34 31.89 41.92
N ILE A 38 12.44 32.66 42.53
CA ILE A 38 11.36 33.51 41.95
C ILE A 38 11.79 35.00 42.02
N PRO A 39 11.01 36.03 41.57
CA PRO A 39 10.40 36.43 40.28
C PRO A 39 10.93 37.80 39.76
N THR A 40 10.45 38.28 38.61
CA THR A 40 9.91 39.67 38.50
C THR A 40 9.08 39.89 37.23
N ASN A 41 8.01 40.67 37.39
CA ASN A 41 7.02 41.10 36.41
C ASN A 41 7.59 42.03 35.32
N ASN A 42 7.03 42.00 34.10
CA ASN A 42 6.29 43.13 33.51
C ASN A 42 5.83 42.86 32.06
N THR A 43 4.52 43.01 31.89
CA THR A 43 3.74 43.68 30.83
C THR A 43 4.25 43.81 29.38
N THR A 44 3.31 43.47 28.48
CA THR A 44 3.08 43.94 27.09
C THR A 44 4.14 43.64 26.04
N ASP A 45 3.82 42.69 25.16
CA ASP A 45 3.75 42.92 23.72
C ASP A 45 2.95 41.79 23.07
N GLU A 46 1.91 42.15 22.30
CA GLU A 46 1.18 41.26 21.40
C GLU A 46 2.12 40.84 20.26
N ASN A 47 2.98 39.85 20.52
CA ASN A 47 3.55 39.04 19.47
C ASN A 47 2.54 37.95 19.14
N VAL A 48 1.98 38.01 17.94
CA VAL A 48 1.33 36.88 17.28
C VAL A 48 2.35 35.75 17.30
N ILE A 49 2.17 34.82 18.23
CA ILE A 49 2.90 33.56 18.27
C ILE A 49 2.42 32.81 17.03
N GLU A 50 3.18 32.92 15.93
CA GLU A 50 3.16 31.87 14.92
C GLU A 50 3.45 30.58 15.68
N ASN A 51 2.40 29.76 15.85
CA ASN A 51 2.58 28.40 16.35
C ASN A 51 3.67 27.78 15.48
N PRO A 52 4.80 27.32 16.05
CA PRO A 52 5.77 26.60 15.26
C PRO A 52 5.02 25.44 14.63
N VAL A 53 4.95 25.42 13.30
CA VAL A 53 4.44 24.29 12.52
C VAL A 53 5.15 23.07 13.09
N GLN A 54 4.44 22.26 13.85
CA GLN A 54 4.99 21.01 14.34
C GLN A 54 5.41 20.24 13.09
N PRO A 55 6.67 19.78 12.98
CA PRO A 55 7.08 18.98 11.84
C PRO A 55 6.11 17.81 11.78
N GLU A 56 5.39 17.71 10.64
CA GLU A 56 4.44 16.64 10.41
C GLU A 56 5.15 15.32 10.69
N LYS A 57 4.64 14.55 11.66
CA LYS A 57 5.28 13.29 12.05
C LYS A 57 5.34 12.40 10.80
N GLU A 58 6.56 12.08 10.36
CA GLU A 58 6.76 11.18 9.24
C GLU A 58 6.06 9.85 9.51
N LYS A 59 5.21 9.40 8.58
CA LYS A 59 4.44 8.16 8.74
C LYS A 59 5.38 6.97 8.71
N THR A 60 5.12 6.01 9.58
CA THR A 60 5.80 4.70 9.56
C THR A 60 5.45 3.96 8.28
N MET A 61 6.31 3.01 7.87
CA MET A 61 6.04 2.18 6.69
C MET A 61 4.73 1.40 6.85
N GLU A 62 4.42 0.90 8.05
CA GLU A 62 3.18 0.18 8.31
C GLU A 62 1.93 1.09 8.17
N GLU A 63 1.99 2.34 8.61
CA GLU A 63 0.91 3.32 8.40
C GLU A 63 0.69 3.57 6.89
N LEU A 64 1.76 3.72 6.11
CA LEU A 64 1.68 3.90 4.65
C LEU A 64 1.08 2.69 3.93
N LYS A 65 1.46 1.46 4.31
CA LYS A 65 0.87 0.23 3.77
C LYS A 65 -0.62 0.15 4.05
N ASN A 66 -1.02 0.48 5.28
CA ASN A 66 -2.42 0.45 5.68
C ASN A 66 -3.26 1.50 4.95
N GLU A 67 -2.72 2.70 4.72
CA GLU A 67 -3.37 3.72 3.90
C GLU A 67 -3.52 3.27 2.45
N PHE A 68 -2.46 2.72 1.84
CA PHE A 68 -2.51 2.18 0.49
C PHE A 68 -3.53 1.06 0.33
N VAL A 69 -3.57 0.09 1.23
CA VAL A 69 -4.54 -1.01 1.14
C VAL A 69 -5.98 -0.49 1.20
N LYS A 70 -6.25 0.58 1.97
CA LYS A 70 -7.58 1.21 2.02
C LYS A 70 -7.98 1.89 0.72
N THR A 71 -7.03 2.30 -0.12
CA THR A 71 -7.37 2.88 -1.43
C THR A 71 -7.82 1.83 -2.43
N ILE A 72 -7.52 0.55 -2.18
CA ILE A 72 -7.94 -0.57 -3.03
C ILE A 72 -9.35 -1.01 -2.66
N ASN A 73 -10.34 -0.38 -3.29
CA ASN A 73 -11.75 -0.44 -2.92
C ASN A 73 -12.68 -0.90 -4.07
N ASN A 74 -12.13 -1.56 -5.08
CA ASN A 74 -12.84 -2.07 -6.24
C ASN A 74 -13.52 -0.96 -7.08
N SER A 75 -12.92 0.24 -7.11
CA SER A 75 -13.41 1.38 -7.89
C SER A 75 -12.49 1.74 -9.07
N PHE A 76 -13.04 2.58 -9.95
CA PHE A 76 -12.27 3.30 -10.96
C PHE A 76 -12.55 4.79 -10.76
N ASN A 77 -11.50 5.55 -10.42
CA ASN A 77 -11.57 6.97 -10.12
C ASN A 77 -11.06 7.75 -11.32
N VAL A 78 -11.83 8.75 -11.74
CA VAL A 78 -11.51 9.60 -12.89
C VAL A 78 -11.86 11.03 -12.49
N GLU A 79 -10.90 11.93 -12.60
CA GLU A 79 -11.19 13.36 -12.50
C GLU A 79 -12.17 13.76 -13.61
N GLU A 80 -12.92 14.86 -13.44
CA GLU A 80 -13.93 15.33 -14.41
C GLU A 80 -13.31 15.63 -15.79
N LYS A 81 -13.10 14.58 -16.57
CA LYS A 81 -12.48 14.60 -17.89
C LYS A 81 -13.45 13.99 -18.89
N ASP A 82 -13.50 14.61 -20.06
CA ASP A 82 -14.25 14.06 -21.18
C ASP A 82 -13.59 12.76 -21.66
N ILE A 83 -14.14 11.64 -21.21
CA ILE A 83 -13.72 10.29 -21.60
C ILE A 83 -14.42 9.78 -22.87
N SER A 84 -15.23 10.60 -23.53
CA SER A 84 -16.00 10.19 -24.72
C SER A 84 -15.12 9.77 -25.90
N LYS A 85 -13.91 10.33 -26.00
CA LYS A 85 -12.95 10.05 -27.07
C LYS A 85 -12.24 8.70 -26.93
N ILE A 86 -12.35 8.03 -25.78
CA ILE A 86 -11.69 6.74 -25.55
C ILE A 86 -12.50 5.66 -26.25
N GLU A 87 -11.88 4.98 -27.21
CA GLU A 87 -12.49 3.87 -27.93
C GLU A 87 -12.68 2.65 -27.01
N ARG A 88 -13.90 2.46 -26.54
CA ARG A 88 -14.25 1.36 -25.63
C ARG A 88 -14.61 0.07 -26.37
N ILE A 89 -14.34 -1.07 -25.75
CA ILE A 89 -14.79 -2.38 -26.27
C ILE A 89 -16.32 -2.49 -26.12
N ASN A 90 -16.83 -2.10 -24.95
CA ASN A 90 -18.25 -1.99 -24.65
C ASN A 90 -18.58 -0.55 -24.24
N THR A 91 -19.41 0.14 -25.03
CA THR A 91 -19.78 1.55 -24.82
C THR A 91 -20.65 1.78 -23.58
N GLU A 92 -21.31 0.74 -23.08
CA GLU A 92 -22.19 0.80 -21.89
C GLU A 92 -21.43 0.61 -20.57
N LYS A 93 -20.13 0.30 -20.65
CA LYS A 93 -19.29 0.05 -19.46
C LYS A 93 -18.25 1.16 -19.29
N SER A 94 -17.83 1.36 -18.04
CA SER A 94 -16.73 2.27 -17.70
C SER A 94 -15.41 1.83 -18.35
N ILE A 95 -14.39 2.69 -18.31
CA ILE A 95 -13.04 2.42 -18.84
C ILE A 95 -12.40 1.23 -18.11
N VAL A 96 -12.58 1.16 -16.80
CA VAL A 96 -12.23 0.00 -15.99
C VAL A 96 -13.46 -0.39 -15.18
N TYR A 97 -13.79 -1.67 -15.18
CA TYR A 97 -14.95 -2.19 -14.45
C TYR A 97 -14.70 -3.63 -14.00
N ILE A 98 -15.47 -4.11 -13.02
CA ILE A 98 -15.44 -5.51 -12.58
C ILE A 98 -16.10 -6.38 -13.66
N ALA A 99 -15.32 -7.22 -14.34
CA ALA A 99 -15.87 -8.20 -15.28
C ALA A 99 -16.50 -9.40 -14.57
N TYR A 100 -15.91 -9.81 -13.45
CA TYR A 100 -16.42 -10.91 -12.63
C TYR A 100 -16.29 -10.54 -11.15
N SER A 101 -17.41 -10.63 -10.42
CA SER A 101 -17.46 -10.58 -8.97
C SER A 101 -17.94 -11.94 -8.47
N ILE A 102 -17.11 -12.64 -7.70
CA ILE A 102 -17.42 -13.99 -7.20
C ILE A 102 -17.09 -14.04 -5.72
N GLN A 103 -18.10 -14.31 -4.91
CA GLN A 103 -17.95 -14.62 -3.50
C GLN A 103 -18.44 -16.04 -3.24
N GLN A 104 -17.57 -16.90 -2.69
CA GLN A 104 -17.93 -18.29 -2.41
C GLN A 104 -17.10 -18.85 -1.27
N GLU A 105 -17.78 -19.45 -0.29
CA GLU A 105 -17.13 -20.16 0.81
C GLU A 105 -17.62 -21.62 0.88
N ASN A 106 -16.70 -22.51 1.20
CA ASN A 106 -16.97 -23.86 1.69
C ASN A 106 -15.81 -24.35 2.57
N LYS A 107 -15.83 -25.62 2.98
CA LYS A 107 -14.78 -26.20 3.84
C LYS A 107 -13.37 -26.19 3.23
N PHE A 108 -13.25 -26.22 1.90
CA PHE A 108 -11.97 -26.27 1.19
C PHE A 108 -11.42 -24.89 0.80
N TYR A 109 -12.28 -23.89 0.61
CA TYR A 109 -11.84 -22.55 0.23
C TYR A 109 -12.84 -21.47 0.60
N ASP A 110 -12.33 -20.25 0.69
CA ASP A 110 -13.06 -19.01 0.82
C ASP A 110 -12.49 -18.03 -0.22
N ILE A 111 -13.35 -17.56 -1.14
CA ILE A 111 -12.94 -16.67 -2.23
C ILE A 111 -13.81 -15.41 -2.29
N ASP A 112 -13.15 -14.28 -2.51
CA ASP A 112 -13.76 -12.97 -2.82
C ASP A 112 -12.99 -12.33 -3.97
N LEU A 113 -13.53 -12.42 -5.18
CA LEU A 113 -12.81 -12.11 -6.41
C LEU A 113 -13.49 -10.95 -7.13
N ASN A 114 -12.84 -9.79 -7.18
CA ASN A 114 -13.26 -8.61 -7.93
C ASN A 114 -12.27 -8.39 -9.07
N ILE A 115 -12.52 -9.06 -10.21
CA ILE A 115 -11.57 -9.10 -11.33
C ILE A 115 -11.83 -7.91 -12.28
N PRO A 116 -10.90 -6.96 -12.39
CA PRO A 116 -11.07 -5.82 -13.28
C PRO A 116 -10.87 -6.19 -14.74
N MET A 117 -11.51 -5.42 -15.62
CA MET A 117 -11.33 -5.43 -17.06
C MET A 117 -11.05 -4.02 -17.54
N ILE A 118 -9.97 -3.86 -18.30
CA ILE A 118 -9.66 -2.64 -19.03
C ILE A 118 -10.44 -2.66 -20.33
N ASN A 119 -11.45 -1.79 -20.41
CA ASN A 119 -12.44 -1.71 -21.47
C ASN A 119 -12.01 -0.80 -22.64
N ILE A 120 -10.71 -0.77 -22.97
CA ILE A 120 -10.17 0.07 -24.04
C ILE A 120 -9.76 -0.81 -25.22
N LYS A 121 -10.09 -0.40 -26.45
CA LYS A 121 -9.60 -1.07 -27.66
C LYS A 121 -8.09 -0.85 -27.81
N GLY A 122 -7.36 -1.92 -28.13
CA GLY A 122 -5.93 -1.85 -28.40
C GLY A 122 -5.19 -3.10 -27.94
N ASN A 123 -3.95 -3.27 -28.42
CA ASN A 123 -3.13 -4.42 -28.07
C ASN A 123 -2.64 -4.36 -26.61
N ILE A 124 -2.23 -3.18 -26.12
CA ILE A 124 -1.72 -3.02 -24.75
C ILE A 124 -2.82 -3.27 -23.68
N PRO A 125 -4.02 -2.67 -23.74
CA PRO A 125 -5.10 -3.03 -22.82
C PRO A 125 -5.46 -4.52 -22.87
N LYS A 126 -5.45 -5.14 -24.06
CA LYS A 126 -5.69 -6.58 -24.23
C LYS A 126 -4.59 -7.41 -23.56
N GLU A 127 -3.33 -7.01 -23.68
CA GLU A 127 -2.20 -7.65 -23.01
C GLU A 127 -2.34 -7.58 -21.48
N PHE A 128 -2.65 -6.41 -20.93
CA PHE A 128 -2.87 -6.26 -19.48
C PHE A 128 -4.02 -7.14 -18.98
N ASN A 129 -5.14 -7.18 -19.70
CA ASN A 129 -6.23 -8.10 -19.38
C ASN A 129 -5.77 -9.57 -19.44
N LYS A 130 -4.95 -9.94 -20.43
CA LYS A 130 -4.38 -11.30 -20.54
C LYS A 130 -3.48 -11.63 -19.34
N VAL A 131 -2.57 -10.73 -18.96
CA VAL A 131 -1.71 -10.91 -17.77
C VAL A 131 -2.56 -11.06 -16.51
N THR A 132 -3.62 -10.25 -16.36
CA THR A 132 -4.56 -10.39 -15.24
C THR A 132 -5.20 -11.78 -15.17
N GLN A 133 -5.60 -12.33 -16.33
CA GLN A 133 -6.15 -13.68 -16.40
C GLN A 133 -5.10 -14.75 -16.04
N GLU A 134 -3.88 -14.62 -16.55
CA GLU A 134 -2.80 -15.60 -16.35
C GLU A 134 -2.28 -15.63 -14.92
N VAL A 135 -2.20 -14.47 -14.26
CA VAL A 135 -1.67 -14.34 -12.89
C VAL A 135 -2.77 -14.61 -11.86
N PHE A 136 -3.89 -13.91 -11.93
CA PHE A 136 -4.88 -13.89 -10.85
C PHE A 136 -6.01 -14.91 -11.08
N VAL A 137 -6.60 -14.93 -12.27
CA VAL A 137 -7.76 -15.80 -12.55
C VAL A 137 -7.34 -17.27 -12.62
N LYS A 138 -6.17 -17.56 -13.19
CA LYS A 138 -5.59 -18.91 -13.14
C LYS A 138 -5.46 -19.39 -11.69
N LYS A 139 -4.95 -18.54 -10.79
CA LYS A 139 -4.83 -18.90 -9.37
C LYS A 139 -6.19 -19.13 -8.72
N ALA A 140 -7.17 -18.27 -8.96
CA ALA A 140 -8.54 -18.48 -8.48
C ALA A 140 -9.12 -19.85 -8.91
N ASN A 141 -8.88 -20.24 -10.17
CA ASN A 141 -9.33 -21.54 -10.68
C ASN A 141 -8.59 -22.72 -10.03
N GLU A 142 -7.31 -22.58 -9.69
CA GLU A 142 -6.58 -23.58 -8.90
C GLU A 142 -7.19 -23.70 -7.49
N VAL A 143 -7.48 -22.58 -6.83
CA VAL A 143 -8.10 -22.56 -5.49
C VAL A 143 -9.44 -23.30 -5.48
N ARG A 144 -10.30 -23.06 -6.48
CA ARG A 144 -11.61 -23.72 -6.59
C ARG A 144 -11.54 -25.23 -6.81
N LYS A 145 -10.40 -25.73 -7.28
CA LYS A 145 -10.13 -27.16 -7.45
C LYS A 145 -9.66 -27.82 -6.15
N ASN A 146 -9.33 -27.06 -5.10
CA ASN A 146 -8.91 -27.63 -3.83
C ASN A 146 -9.96 -28.59 -3.26
N LYS A 147 -9.48 -29.74 -2.78
CA LYS A 147 -10.27 -30.77 -2.09
C LYS A 147 -9.65 -31.16 -0.74
N ASN A 148 -8.55 -30.53 -0.34
CA ASN A 148 -7.90 -30.75 0.93
C ASN A 148 -8.46 -29.79 1.99
N ASN A 149 -9.09 -30.33 3.03
CA ASN A 149 -9.67 -29.53 4.12
C ASN A 149 -8.61 -28.99 5.09
N ASP A 150 -7.51 -29.71 5.27
CA ASP A 150 -6.41 -29.30 6.16
C ASP A 150 -5.58 -28.15 5.55
N GLU A 151 -5.80 -27.90 4.26
CA GLU A 151 -5.23 -26.80 3.49
C GLU A 151 -6.34 -25.89 2.95
N LYS A 152 -7.33 -25.52 3.78
CA LYS A 152 -8.33 -24.50 3.37
C LYS A 152 -7.60 -23.29 2.81
N ILE A 153 -8.03 -22.85 1.63
CA ILE A 153 -7.42 -21.70 0.94
C ILE A 153 -8.34 -20.50 1.01
N ILE A 154 -7.86 -19.39 1.55
CA ILE A 154 -8.51 -18.09 1.51
C ILE A 154 -7.82 -17.29 0.39
N TYR A 155 -8.57 -16.84 -0.60
CA TYR A 155 -8.04 -16.09 -1.73
C TYR A 155 -8.92 -14.90 -2.11
N SER A 156 -8.37 -13.69 -2.06
CA SER A 156 -9.06 -12.48 -2.51
C SER A 156 -8.35 -11.80 -3.67
N ILE A 157 -9.10 -11.14 -4.53
CA ILE A 157 -8.60 -10.24 -5.58
C ILE A 157 -9.40 -8.94 -5.47
N ASP A 158 -8.68 -7.84 -5.28
CA ASP A 158 -9.24 -6.49 -5.27
C ASP A 158 -8.46 -5.60 -6.23
N TYR A 159 -9.08 -4.50 -6.66
CA TYR A 159 -8.43 -3.54 -7.53
C TYR A 159 -8.79 -2.10 -7.20
N VAL A 160 -8.01 -1.17 -7.74
CA VAL A 160 -8.40 0.22 -7.91
C VAL A 160 -7.78 0.74 -9.19
N GLY A 161 -8.50 1.60 -9.91
CA GLY A 161 -7.97 2.30 -11.07
C GLY A 161 -8.07 3.82 -10.91
N TYR A 162 -7.15 4.52 -11.54
CA TYR A 162 -7.08 5.98 -11.60
C TYR A 162 -6.86 6.40 -13.05
N LEU A 163 -7.57 7.43 -13.51
CA LEU A 163 -7.21 8.15 -14.73
C LEU A 163 -6.85 9.57 -14.34
N ASN A 164 -5.55 9.88 -14.39
CA ASN A 164 -4.99 11.20 -14.16
C ASN A 164 -4.35 11.69 -15.45
N ASP A 165 -4.76 12.86 -15.93
CA ASP A 165 -4.48 13.32 -17.29
C ASP A 165 -4.76 12.22 -18.34
N ASN A 166 -3.75 11.80 -19.09
CA ASN A 166 -3.84 10.74 -20.09
C ASN A 166 -3.29 9.41 -19.57
N ILE A 167 -2.95 9.31 -18.28
CA ILE A 167 -2.33 8.12 -17.69
C ILE A 167 -3.39 7.33 -16.91
N LEU A 168 -3.77 6.19 -17.47
CA LEU A 168 -4.56 5.18 -16.77
C LEU A 168 -3.61 4.32 -15.93
N SER A 169 -3.75 4.40 -14.61
CA SER A 169 -3.06 3.55 -13.64
C SER A 169 -4.03 2.56 -13.02
N ILE A 170 -3.68 1.28 -12.96
CA ILE A 170 -4.51 0.24 -12.33
C ILE A 170 -3.64 -0.57 -11.39
N ILE A 171 -4.16 -0.83 -10.20
CA ILE A 171 -3.52 -1.67 -9.18
C ILE A 171 -4.43 -2.86 -8.92
N ILE A 172 -3.89 -4.05 -9.03
CA ILE A 172 -4.55 -5.31 -8.68
C ILE A 172 -3.77 -5.92 -7.52
N LYS A 173 -4.46 -6.16 -6.42
CA LYS A 173 -3.93 -6.83 -5.23
C LYS A 173 -4.63 -8.16 -5.06
N SER A 174 -3.87 -9.22 -4.80
CA SER A 174 -4.44 -10.47 -4.30
C SER A 174 -3.81 -10.89 -2.99
N SER A 175 -4.61 -11.54 -2.15
CA SER A 175 -4.19 -12.14 -0.90
C SER A 175 -4.43 -13.64 -0.95
N LEU A 176 -3.43 -14.45 -0.59
CA LEU A 176 -3.52 -15.90 -0.56
C LEU A 176 -3.05 -16.44 0.79
N LYS A 177 -3.91 -17.19 1.48
CA LYS A 177 -3.58 -17.94 2.69
C LYS A 177 -3.99 -19.40 2.50
N GLN A 178 -3.03 -20.33 2.58
CA GLN A 178 -3.28 -21.77 2.41
C GLN A 178 -2.84 -22.52 3.66
N GLY A 179 -3.80 -23.07 4.40
CA GLY A 179 -3.55 -23.76 5.66
C GLY A 179 -2.67 -22.92 6.61
N ASN A 180 -1.61 -23.53 7.13
CA ASN A 180 -0.68 -22.89 8.06
C ASN A 180 0.42 -22.04 7.40
N ASN A 181 0.56 -22.08 6.07
CA ASN A 181 1.58 -21.30 5.37
C ASN A 181 1.35 -19.80 5.59
N PRO A 182 2.41 -18.95 5.62
CA PRO A 182 2.27 -17.50 5.67
C PRO A 182 1.25 -16.93 4.66
N GLN A 183 0.71 -15.75 4.91
CA GLN A 183 -0.09 -15.10 3.89
C GLN A 183 0.84 -14.56 2.79
N ARG A 184 0.43 -14.67 1.53
CA ARG A 184 1.12 -14.06 0.39
C ARG A 184 0.28 -12.92 -0.17
N ILE A 185 0.90 -11.76 -0.39
CA ILE A 185 0.27 -10.61 -1.06
C ILE A 185 0.97 -10.39 -2.40
N ILE A 186 0.23 -10.44 -3.49
CA ILE A 186 0.71 -10.12 -4.84
C ILE A 186 0.10 -8.79 -5.23
N ILE A 187 0.93 -7.87 -5.73
CA ILE A 187 0.49 -6.56 -6.24
C ILE A 187 1.03 -6.41 -7.65
N GLN A 188 0.14 -6.17 -8.60
CA GLN A 188 0.48 -5.86 -9.99
C GLN A 188 -0.07 -4.48 -10.32
N THR A 189 0.76 -3.62 -10.92
CA THR A 189 0.26 -2.38 -11.50
C THR A 189 0.35 -2.37 -13.02
N TYR A 190 -0.52 -1.60 -13.65
CA TYR A 190 -0.52 -1.31 -15.08
C TYR A 190 -0.61 0.19 -15.29
N ASN A 191 0.21 0.74 -16.18
CA ASN A 191 0.19 2.15 -16.55
C ASN A 191 0.11 2.27 -18.07
N TYR A 192 -0.90 2.98 -18.56
CA TYR A 192 -1.20 3.13 -19.99
C TYR A 192 -1.50 4.58 -20.32
N ASN A 193 -0.87 5.10 -21.38
CA ASN A 193 -1.20 6.40 -21.90
C ASN A 193 -2.33 6.26 -22.92
N ILE A 194 -3.51 6.79 -22.61
CA ILE A 194 -4.70 6.68 -23.47
C ILE A 194 -4.61 7.50 -24.75
N GLU A 195 -3.74 8.51 -24.80
CA GLU A 195 -3.53 9.37 -25.96
C GLU A 195 -2.49 8.76 -26.91
N THR A 196 -1.30 8.41 -26.40
CA THR A 196 -0.24 7.81 -27.22
C THR A 196 -0.48 6.33 -27.53
N LYS A 197 -1.37 5.68 -26.77
CA LYS A 197 -1.70 4.25 -26.86
C LYS A 197 -0.52 3.33 -26.49
N GLU A 198 0.38 3.81 -25.64
CA GLU A 198 1.58 3.10 -25.22
C GLU A 198 1.57 2.73 -23.73
N LYS A 199 2.37 1.72 -23.38
CA LYS A 199 2.67 1.41 -21.98
C LYS A 199 3.54 2.51 -21.40
N VAL A 200 3.21 2.95 -20.20
CA VAL A 200 3.96 4.00 -19.49
C VAL A 200 4.99 3.32 -18.60
N SER A 201 6.25 3.73 -18.75
CA SER A 201 7.35 3.36 -17.84
C SER A 201 7.53 4.42 -16.75
N LEU A 202 8.26 4.08 -15.69
CA LEU A 202 8.59 5.03 -14.63
C LEU A 202 9.39 6.23 -15.20
N ASN A 203 10.30 5.99 -16.14
CA ASN A 203 11.06 7.05 -16.82
C ASN A 203 10.15 8.04 -17.54
N ASN A 204 9.07 7.58 -18.19
CA ASN A 204 8.12 8.50 -18.82
C ASN A 204 7.45 9.42 -17.80
N ILE A 205 7.14 8.92 -16.60
CA ILE A 205 6.58 9.75 -15.52
C ILE A 205 7.62 10.73 -14.98
N ILE A 206 8.86 10.28 -14.79
CA ILE A 206 9.97 11.12 -14.34
C ILE A 206 10.17 12.29 -15.31
N GLU A 207 10.22 12.02 -16.61
CA GLU A 207 10.33 13.04 -17.65
C GLU A 207 9.12 13.98 -17.67
N GLN A 208 7.90 13.43 -17.68
CA GLN A 208 6.66 14.21 -17.73
C GLN A 208 6.53 15.18 -16.53
N LYS A 209 6.94 14.73 -15.33
CA LYS A 209 6.84 15.51 -14.09
C LYS A 209 8.13 16.27 -13.74
N ASN A 210 9.15 16.23 -14.60
CA ASN A 210 10.47 16.83 -14.36
C ASN A 210 11.07 16.42 -12.99
N ILE A 211 10.94 15.15 -12.64
CA ILE A 211 11.47 14.59 -11.40
C ILE A 211 12.98 14.43 -11.51
N ASN A 212 13.72 14.85 -10.49
CA ASN A 212 15.15 14.59 -10.41
C ASN A 212 15.39 13.11 -10.10
N VAL A 213 15.98 12.37 -11.05
CA VAL A 213 16.27 10.94 -10.93
C VAL A 213 17.10 10.61 -9.69
N GLN A 214 18.12 11.42 -9.39
CA GLN A 214 18.98 11.20 -8.24
C GLN A 214 18.22 11.42 -6.92
N GLU A 215 17.35 12.42 -6.88
CA GLU A 215 16.50 12.69 -5.72
C GLU A 215 15.50 11.55 -5.47
N LEU A 216 14.85 11.06 -6.53
CA LEU A 216 13.95 9.90 -6.44
C LEU A 216 14.69 8.65 -5.96
N GLN A 217 15.90 8.37 -6.48
CA GLN A 217 16.70 7.23 -6.03
C GLN A 217 17.12 7.40 -4.56
N ASN A 218 17.50 8.60 -4.13
CA ASN A 218 17.82 8.89 -2.74
C ASN A 218 16.60 8.66 -1.83
N LYS A 219 15.41 9.11 -2.25
CA LYS A 219 14.15 8.88 -1.52
C LYS A 219 13.85 7.39 -1.35
N ILE A 220 14.03 6.60 -2.41
CA ILE A 220 13.91 5.13 -2.33
C ILE A 220 14.90 4.57 -1.30
N ASN A 221 16.17 4.96 -1.39
CA ASN A 221 17.23 4.47 -0.50
C ASN A 221 16.95 4.83 0.97
N ASP A 222 16.44 6.02 1.25
CA ASP A 222 16.15 6.46 2.61
C ASP A 222 14.96 5.72 3.21
N VAL A 223 13.90 5.48 2.42
CA VAL A 223 12.79 4.60 2.83
C VAL A 223 13.31 3.20 3.19
N LEU A 224 14.17 2.63 2.34
CA LEU A 224 14.71 1.28 2.58
C LEU A 224 15.60 1.20 3.83
N LYS A 225 16.41 2.23 4.11
CA LYS A 225 17.19 2.32 5.35
C LYS A 225 16.29 2.37 6.58
N SER A 226 15.22 3.17 6.54
CA SER A 226 14.24 3.27 7.63
C SER A 226 13.58 1.92 7.91
N VAL A 227 13.12 1.22 6.87
CA VAL A 227 12.53 -0.11 7.02
C VAL A 227 13.55 -1.13 7.53
N LYS A 228 14.81 -1.09 7.06
CA LYS A 228 15.85 -2.00 7.55
C LYS A 228 16.16 -1.79 9.05
N LYS A 229 16.06 -0.54 9.52
CA LYS A 229 16.21 -0.21 10.94
C LYS A 229 15.07 -0.79 11.77
N GLU A 230 13.83 -0.65 11.32
CA GLU A 230 12.64 -1.25 11.95
C GLU A 230 12.74 -2.78 12.01
N GLU A 231 13.12 -3.40 10.89
CA GLU A 231 13.39 -4.84 10.77
C GLU A 231 14.42 -5.31 11.80
N THR A 232 15.55 -4.60 11.92
CA THR A 232 16.62 -4.95 12.87
C THR A 232 16.13 -4.91 14.33
N ILE A 233 15.28 -3.94 14.68
CA ILE A 233 14.70 -3.84 16.03
C ILE A 233 13.80 -5.05 16.31
N LEU A 234 12.98 -5.45 15.34
CA LEU A 234 12.08 -6.60 15.47
C LEU A 234 12.85 -7.93 15.58
N ILE A 235 13.90 -8.12 14.76
CA ILE A 235 14.79 -9.28 14.82
C ILE A 235 15.44 -9.38 16.21
N ASN A 236 16.01 -8.28 16.70
CA ASN A 236 16.65 -8.23 18.02
C ASN A 236 15.64 -8.48 19.16
N SER A 237 14.35 -8.25 18.92
CA SER A 237 13.25 -8.52 19.85
C SER A 237 12.68 -9.93 19.71
N GLY A 238 13.22 -10.77 18.82
CA GLY A 238 12.83 -12.17 18.61
C GLY A 238 11.63 -12.37 17.68
N TYR A 239 11.19 -11.35 16.95
CA TYR A 239 10.10 -11.48 15.98
C TYR A 239 10.61 -11.94 14.61
N PRO A 240 9.92 -12.89 13.96
CA PRO A 240 10.23 -13.25 12.58
C PRO A 240 9.83 -12.10 11.65
N VAL A 241 10.74 -11.72 10.75
CA VAL A 241 10.51 -10.65 9.76
C VAL A 241 11.03 -11.06 8.40
N TYR A 242 10.47 -10.46 7.35
CA TYR A 242 11.03 -10.54 6.00
C TYR A 242 12.24 -9.61 5.90
N GLU A 243 13.40 -10.16 5.59
CA GLU A 243 14.63 -9.37 5.49
C GLU A 243 14.80 -8.73 4.12
N ARG A 244 14.89 -7.40 4.07
CA ARG A 244 15.22 -6.69 2.82
C ARG A 244 16.70 -6.82 2.50
N ASN A 245 17.00 -7.12 1.23
CA ASN A 245 18.35 -7.03 0.66
C ASN A 245 18.52 -5.68 -0.05
N LEU A 246 19.10 -4.69 0.64
CA LEU A 246 19.25 -3.32 0.15
C LEU A 246 20.05 -3.20 -1.16
N GLU A 247 20.89 -4.19 -1.48
CA GLU A 247 21.68 -4.23 -2.71
C GLU A 247 20.91 -4.81 -3.90
N SER A 248 19.65 -5.20 -3.71
CA SER A 248 18.82 -5.80 -4.75
C SER A 248 18.55 -4.81 -5.89
N GLU A 249 18.72 -5.28 -7.12
CA GLU A 249 18.52 -4.46 -8.31
C GLU A 249 17.06 -4.02 -8.50
N ILE A 250 16.11 -4.65 -7.80
CA ILE A 250 14.69 -4.27 -7.83
C ILE A 250 14.44 -2.82 -7.36
N TYR A 251 15.40 -2.24 -6.63
CA TYR A 251 15.33 -0.88 -6.11
C TYR A 251 15.92 0.19 -7.05
N LYS A 252 16.54 -0.23 -8.15
CA LYS A 252 17.05 0.69 -9.18
C LYS A 252 15.91 1.14 -10.08
N ILE A 253 15.83 2.44 -10.36
CA ILE A 253 14.74 3.07 -11.15
C ILE A 253 14.46 2.34 -12.46
N GLU A 254 15.49 1.89 -13.18
CA GLU A 254 15.36 1.19 -14.46
C GLU A 254 14.65 -0.17 -14.36
N ASN A 255 14.63 -0.78 -13.18
CA ASN A 255 14.01 -2.09 -12.94
C ASN A 255 12.61 -1.99 -12.30
N ILE A 256 12.17 -0.79 -11.93
CA ILE A 256 10.88 -0.58 -11.27
C ILE A 256 9.74 -0.70 -12.28
N THR A 257 8.89 -1.70 -12.06
CA THR A 257 7.72 -1.97 -12.89
C THR A 257 6.39 -1.73 -12.18
N ASN A 258 6.39 -1.80 -10.84
CA ASN A 258 5.19 -1.57 -10.02
C ASN A 258 5.20 -0.14 -9.48
N PHE A 259 4.55 0.75 -10.21
CA PHE A 259 4.26 2.12 -9.80
C PHE A 259 2.87 2.52 -10.28
N PHE A 260 2.32 3.61 -9.75
CA PHE A 260 1.06 4.19 -10.22
C PHE A 260 0.97 5.68 -9.90
N LEU A 261 0.08 6.38 -10.60
CA LEU A 261 -0.38 7.70 -10.21
C LEU A 261 -1.72 7.56 -9.48
N ASN A 262 -1.87 8.17 -8.31
CA ASN A 262 -3.15 8.21 -7.61
C ASN A 262 -4.09 9.25 -8.25
N GLU A 263 -5.24 9.49 -7.62
CA GLU A 263 -6.23 10.47 -8.08
C GLU A 263 -5.64 11.88 -8.25
N GLU A 264 -4.84 12.34 -7.29
CA GLU A 264 -4.13 13.63 -7.32
C GLU A 264 -2.92 13.66 -8.27
N GLY A 265 -2.65 12.57 -9.00
CA GLY A 265 -1.49 12.47 -9.89
C GLY A 265 -0.14 12.33 -9.17
N LYS A 266 -0.13 12.04 -7.87
CA LYS A 266 1.09 11.77 -7.09
C LYS A 266 1.63 10.38 -7.42
N LEU A 267 2.96 10.27 -7.50
CA LEU A 267 3.65 9.04 -7.86
C LEU A 267 3.83 8.14 -6.64
N TYR A 268 3.43 6.89 -6.77
CA TYR A 268 3.67 5.83 -5.81
C TYR A 268 4.45 4.70 -6.47
N ILE A 269 5.49 4.23 -5.81
CA ILE A 269 6.26 3.05 -6.18
C ILE A 269 5.99 1.95 -5.15
N VAL A 270 5.75 0.72 -5.62
CA VAL A 270 5.43 -0.42 -4.76
C VAL A 270 6.46 -1.53 -4.94
N PHE A 271 7.21 -1.83 -3.89
CA PHE A 271 8.10 -2.99 -3.87
C PHE A 271 7.34 -4.22 -3.38
N ALA A 272 6.65 -4.89 -4.30
CA ALA A 272 5.78 -6.04 -4.02
C ALA A 272 6.57 -7.36 -3.89
N TYR A 273 7.17 -7.61 -2.73
CA TYR A 273 8.03 -8.79 -2.52
C TYR A 273 7.29 -10.12 -2.69
N GLY A 274 5.99 -10.14 -2.38
CA GLY A 274 5.16 -11.32 -2.59
C GLY A 274 4.98 -11.70 -4.06
N ASN A 275 5.41 -10.89 -5.03
CA ASN A 275 5.41 -11.29 -6.44
C ASN A 275 6.43 -12.41 -6.73
N GLN A 276 7.56 -12.42 -6.02
CA GLN A 276 8.62 -13.43 -6.19
C GLN A 276 8.72 -14.38 -5.00
N ASN A 277 8.32 -13.93 -3.81
CA ASN A 277 8.46 -14.67 -2.57
C ASN A 277 7.10 -15.01 -1.95
N PHE A 278 7.09 -15.94 -1.00
CA PHE A 278 5.89 -16.29 -0.26
C PHE A 278 5.78 -15.43 1.02
N THR A 279 5.44 -14.16 0.82
CA THR A 279 5.35 -13.14 1.88
C THR A 279 4.18 -12.19 1.65
N SER A 280 3.63 -11.63 2.73
CA SER A 280 2.67 -10.52 2.69
C SER A 280 3.34 -9.16 2.64
N GLU A 281 4.66 -9.12 2.79
CA GLU A 281 5.42 -7.87 2.84
C GLU A 281 5.50 -7.20 1.47
N PHE A 282 5.33 -5.88 1.49
CA PHE A 282 5.62 -4.95 0.41
C PHE A 282 5.99 -3.60 1.01
N ASP A 283 6.76 -2.77 0.31
CA ASP A 283 7.08 -1.41 0.77
C ASP A 283 6.57 -0.37 -0.24
N ILE A 284 6.32 0.85 0.22
CA ILE A 284 5.77 1.94 -0.58
C ILE A 284 6.67 3.16 -0.51
N VAL A 285 6.99 3.73 -1.67
CA VAL A 285 7.65 5.04 -1.77
C VAL A 285 6.67 6.01 -2.40
N LYS A 286 6.29 7.04 -1.66
CA LYS A 286 5.48 8.16 -2.16
C LYS A 286 6.41 9.29 -2.60
N TYR A 287 6.28 9.73 -3.85
CA TYR A 287 6.98 10.92 -4.35
C TYR A 287 5.96 12.06 -4.48
N GLU A 288 6.21 13.14 -3.74
CA GLU A 288 5.38 14.35 -3.66
C GLU A 288 6.19 15.53 -4.17
#